data_AF-A0A9P6P911-F1
#
_entry.id   AF-A0A9P6P911-F1
#
_cell.length_a   1.000
_cell.length_b   1.000
_cell.length_c   1.000
_cell.angle_alpha   90.00
_cell.angle_beta   90.00
_cell.angle_gamma   90.00
#
_symmetry.space_group_name_H-M   'P 1'
#
loop_
_entity.id
_entity.type
_entity.pdbx_description
1 polymer ?
#
loop_
_entity_poly.entity_id
_entity_poly.type
_entity_poly.pdbx_seq_one_letter_code
_entity_poly.pdbx_strand_id
1 'polypeptide(L)'
;MARFALIISAIAILASTSQAHVGITPPTGKPGQSLNASFHVPHGCNGSATTSITVSVPDTVVTILPAQVTNWNLTVAYRPLDKPMQVAGQTINQTVSNFTWAGGNLPNDQFQDFPMQITLPQVDLSNQSNVTLYFPTIQTW
;
A
#
# COMPACT_ATOMS: atom_id res chain seq x y z
N MET A 1 -55.52 -7.38 -29.67
CA MET A 1 -55.07 -8.07 -28.44
C MET A 1 -53.57 -7.86 -28.31
N ALA A 2 -53.14 -7.37 -27.14
CA ALA A 2 -51.88 -6.64 -26.95
C ALA A 2 -50.63 -7.52 -27.01
N ARG A 3 -49.57 -6.99 -27.64
CA ARG A 3 -48.22 -7.57 -27.65
C ARG A 3 -47.55 -7.25 -26.31
N PHE A 4 -47.32 -8.25 -25.47
CA PHE A 4 -46.48 -8.10 -24.28
C PHE A 4 -45.01 -8.08 -24.70
N ALA A 5 -44.38 -6.91 -24.62
CA ALA A 5 -42.93 -6.78 -24.74
C ALA A 5 -42.31 -7.15 -23.38
N LEU A 6 -41.53 -8.22 -23.34
CA LEU A 6 -40.76 -8.62 -22.17
C LEU A 6 -39.52 -7.70 -22.07
N ILE A 7 -39.53 -6.76 -21.13
CA ILE A 7 -38.38 -5.89 -20.84
C ILE A 7 -37.42 -6.70 -19.95
N ILE A 8 -36.29 -7.14 -20.52
CA ILE A 8 -35.18 -7.71 -19.76
C ILE A 8 -34.38 -6.55 -19.18
N SER A 9 -34.57 -6.28 -17.88
CA SER A 9 -33.77 -5.27 -17.17
C SER A 9 -32.48 -5.91 -16.68
N ALA A 10 -31.41 -5.85 -17.47
CA ALA A 10 -30.08 -6.24 -17.04
C ALA A 10 -29.52 -5.14 -16.11
N ILE A 11 -29.55 -5.37 -14.80
CA ILE A 11 -28.83 -4.54 -13.83
C ILE A 11 -27.35 -4.91 -13.96
N ALA A 12 -26.62 -4.16 -14.79
CA ALA A 12 -25.17 -4.18 -14.78
C ALA A 12 -24.72 -3.57 -13.45
N ILE A 13 -24.24 -4.40 -12.53
CA ILE A 13 -23.51 -3.94 -11.35
C ILE A 13 -22.20 -3.34 -11.88
N LEU A 14 -22.23 -2.03 -12.14
CA LEU A 14 -21.03 -1.24 -12.35
C LEU A 14 -20.29 -1.23 -11.02
N ALA A 15 -19.36 -2.18 -10.84
CA ALA A 15 -18.35 -2.05 -9.81
C ALA A 15 -17.54 -0.80 -10.16
N SER A 16 -17.88 0.33 -9.55
CA SER A 16 -17.10 1.55 -9.66
C SER A 16 -15.76 1.29 -9.03
N THR A 17 -14.75 1.04 -9.87
CA THR A 17 -13.36 1.15 -9.44
C THR A 17 -13.13 2.64 -9.20
N SER A 18 -13.35 3.13 -7.98
CA SER A 18 -12.81 4.45 -7.65
C SER A 18 -11.30 4.27 -7.51
N GLN A 19 -10.57 4.62 -8.57
CA GLN A 19 -9.11 4.78 -8.55
C GLN A 19 -8.74 5.94 -7.60
N ALA A 20 -8.78 5.71 -6.29
CA ALA A 20 -8.07 6.54 -5.35
C ALA A 20 -6.59 6.13 -5.42
N HIS A 21 -5.76 6.93 -6.08
CA HIS A 21 -4.33 6.65 -6.19
C HIS A 21 -3.68 6.89 -4.82
N VAL A 22 -3.56 5.83 -4.00
CA VAL A 22 -2.70 5.87 -2.81
C VAL A 22 -1.31 6.30 -3.25
N GLY A 23 -0.85 7.45 -2.73
CA GLY A 23 0.45 8.03 -3.06
C GLY A 23 1.50 7.66 -2.02
N ILE A 24 2.78 7.82 -2.35
CA ILE A 24 3.87 7.77 -1.37
C ILE A 24 4.56 9.13 -1.31
N THR A 25 4.73 9.67 -0.11
CA THR A 25 5.47 10.92 0.13
C THR A 25 6.66 10.65 1.07
N PRO A 26 7.89 11.04 0.71
CA PRO A 26 8.30 11.57 -0.60
C PRO A 26 8.21 10.49 -1.70
N PRO A 27 7.94 10.88 -2.97
CA PRO A 27 7.77 9.92 -4.07
C PRO A 27 9.09 9.37 -4.62
N THR A 28 10.23 9.93 -4.22
CA THR A 28 11.56 9.57 -4.71
C THR A 28 12.60 9.61 -3.59
N GLY A 29 13.71 8.90 -3.81
CA GLY A 29 14.89 8.95 -2.97
C GLY A 29 16.11 8.39 -3.70
N LYS A 30 17.27 8.44 -3.05
CA LYS A 30 18.53 7.94 -3.59
C LYS A 30 18.70 6.45 -3.28
N PRO A 31 19.42 5.68 -4.11
CA PRO A 31 19.81 4.31 -3.80
C PRO A 31 20.44 4.21 -2.39
N GLY A 32 20.02 3.20 -1.61
CA GLY A 32 20.52 2.96 -0.26
C GLY A 32 20.05 3.97 0.80
N GLN A 33 19.26 4.98 0.44
CA GLN A 33 18.80 6.00 1.38
C GLN A 33 17.72 5.44 2.32
N SER A 34 17.84 5.73 3.61
CA SER A 34 16.75 5.58 4.57
C SER A 34 15.84 6.82 4.55
N LEU A 35 14.55 6.59 4.44
CA LEU A 35 13.50 7.61 4.33
C LEU A 35 12.42 7.36 5.38
N ASN A 36 11.92 8.44 5.97
CA ASN A 36 10.59 8.44 6.56
C ASN A 36 9.63 8.79 5.43
N ALA A 37 8.75 7.85 5.09
CA ALA A 37 7.78 7.97 4.02
C ALA A 37 6.37 7.73 4.56
N SER A 38 5.35 8.04 3.77
CA SER A 38 3.96 7.78 4.13
C SER A 38 3.15 7.37 2.92
N PHE A 39 2.28 6.38 3.08
CA PHE A 39 1.18 6.16 2.15
C PHE A 39 0.11 7.21 2.40
N HIS A 40 -0.14 8.07 1.42
CA HIS A 40 -1.17 9.08 1.45
C HIS A 40 -2.46 8.51 0.87
N VAL A 41 -3.49 8.35 1.70
CA VAL A 41 -4.82 7.89 1.30
C VAL A 41 -5.74 9.10 1.26
N PRO A 42 -6.18 9.56 0.07
CA PRO A 42 -6.82 10.86 -0.08
C PRO A 42 -8.27 10.91 0.42
N HIS A 43 -8.97 9.76 0.45
CA HIS A 43 -10.37 9.65 0.85
C HIS A 43 -10.80 8.19 1.07
N GLY A 44 -11.95 8.01 1.73
CA GLY A 44 -12.80 6.81 1.64
C GLY A 44 -13.14 6.41 0.19
N CYS A 45 -13.59 5.18 -0.02
CA CYS A 45 -13.86 4.63 -1.36
C CYS A 45 -15.37 4.56 -1.62
N ASN A 46 -15.81 4.99 -2.81
CA ASN A 46 -17.23 4.93 -3.21
C ASN A 46 -18.22 5.54 -2.19
N GLY A 47 -17.84 6.63 -1.51
CA GLY A 47 -18.67 7.27 -0.48
C GLY A 47 -18.67 6.57 0.89
N SER A 48 -18.03 5.40 0.99
CA SER A 48 -17.84 4.66 2.24
C SER A 48 -16.49 4.98 2.88
N ALA A 49 -16.43 4.91 4.21
CA ALA A 49 -15.18 5.16 4.91
C ALA A 49 -14.18 4.02 4.69
N THR A 50 -12.90 4.33 4.49
CA THR A 50 -11.87 3.29 4.51
C THR A 50 -11.70 2.76 5.93
N THR A 51 -11.71 1.44 6.05
CA THR A 51 -11.58 0.72 7.33
C THR A 51 -10.31 -0.12 7.41
N SER A 52 -9.67 -0.40 6.27
CA SER A 52 -8.40 -1.12 6.20
C SER A 52 -7.53 -0.68 5.03
N ILE A 53 -6.22 -0.61 5.26
CA ILE A 53 -5.18 -0.43 4.24
C ILE A 53 -4.16 -1.55 4.40
N THR A 54 -4.05 -2.40 3.38
CA THR A 54 -3.05 -3.47 3.29
C THR A 54 -2.03 -3.13 2.21
N VAL A 55 -0.75 -3.19 2.54
CA VAL A 55 0.36 -2.91 1.62
C VAL A 55 1.20 -4.17 1.45
N SER A 56 1.46 -4.54 0.20
CA SER A 56 2.43 -5.57 -0.17
C SER A 56 3.81 -4.94 -0.38
N VAL A 57 4.84 -5.54 0.22
CA VAL A 57 6.22 -5.06 0.12
C VAL A 57 6.93 -5.80 -1.02
N PRO A 58 7.53 -5.10 -1.99
CA PRO A 58 8.27 -5.74 -3.07
C PRO A 58 9.51 -6.46 -2.54
N ASP A 59 9.89 -7.57 -3.18
CA ASP A 59 10.99 -8.43 -2.72
C ASP A 59 12.33 -7.71 -2.63
N THR A 60 12.52 -6.68 -3.46
CA THR A 60 13.72 -5.84 -3.48
C THR A 60 13.90 -5.00 -2.21
N VAL A 61 12.82 -4.76 -1.46
CA VAL A 61 12.85 -4.01 -0.20
C VAL A 61 12.97 -4.97 0.97
N VAL A 62 14.11 -4.90 1.66
CA VAL A 62 14.44 -5.78 2.80
C VAL A 62 14.37 -5.08 4.15
N THR A 63 14.26 -3.74 4.17
CA THR A 63 14.16 -2.94 5.39
C THR A 63 13.00 -1.95 5.26
N ILE A 64 11.91 -2.23 5.97
CA ILE A 64 10.73 -1.38 6.05
C ILE A 64 10.05 -1.59 7.40
N LEU A 65 9.60 -0.50 8.02
CA LEU A 65 8.99 -0.45 9.34
C LEU A 65 7.71 0.41 9.25
N PRO A 66 6.52 -0.18 9.12
CA PRO A 66 5.27 0.57 9.20
C PRO A 66 5.10 1.15 10.61
N ALA A 67 4.68 2.41 10.70
CA ALA A 67 4.42 3.07 11.98
C ALA A 67 3.04 2.73 12.52
N GLN A 68 2.87 2.78 13.84
CA GLN A 68 1.55 2.76 14.45
C GLN A 68 0.78 4.02 14.07
N VAL A 69 -0.53 3.88 13.87
CA VAL A 69 -1.44 4.98 13.57
C VAL A 69 -2.55 4.95 14.61
N THR A 70 -2.81 6.09 15.25
CA THR A 70 -3.83 6.19 16.31
C THR A 70 -5.18 5.71 15.81
N ASN A 71 -5.85 4.83 16.58
CA ASN A 71 -7.13 4.19 16.25
C ASN A 71 -7.09 3.19 15.07
N TRP A 72 -5.90 2.76 14.63
CA TRP A 72 -5.73 1.68 13.67
C TRP A 72 -4.90 0.56 14.28
N ASN A 73 -5.31 -0.68 14.07
CA ASN A 73 -4.54 -1.86 14.47
C ASN A 73 -3.55 -2.24 13.37
N LEU A 74 -2.25 -2.19 13.68
CA LEU A 74 -1.18 -2.58 12.77
C LEU A 74 -0.85 -4.08 12.93
N THR A 75 -0.95 -4.83 11.83
CA THR A 75 -0.48 -6.22 11.73
C THR A 75 0.62 -6.31 10.67
N VAL A 76 1.69 -7.05 10.96
CA VAL A 76 2.85 -7.20 10.06
C VAL A 76 3.12 -8.68 9.82
N ALA A 77 3.23 -9.07 8.56
CA ALA A 77 3.58 -10.43 8.16
C ALA A 77 5.00 -10.46 7.57
N TYR A 78 5.73 -11.55 7.78
CA TYR A 78 7.12 -11.69 7.36
C TYR A 78 7.29 -12.78 6.29
N ARG A 79 8.28 -12.61 5.40
CA ARG A 79 8.75 -13.61 4.44
C ARG A 79 10.23 -13.95 4.74
N PRO A 80 10.67 -15.20 4.50
CA PRO A 80 12.08 -15.54 4.60
C PRO A 80 12.90 -14.78 3.55
N LEU A 81 14.17 -14.54 3.85
CA LEU A 81 15.16 -14.09 2.88
C LEU A 81 15.85 -15.32 2.26
N ASP A 82 16.19 -15.24 0.97
CA ASP A 82 16.95 -16.31 0.29
C ASP A 82 18.30 -16.57 0.95
N LYS A 83 18.91 -15.53 1.51
CA LYS A 83 20.18 -15.58 2.23
C LYS A 83 20.12 -14.66 3.46
N PRO A 84 20.76 -15.03 4.58
CA PRO A 84 20.95 -14.11 5.70
C PRO A 84 21.62 -12.81 5.26
N MET A 85 21.17 -11.68 5.80
CA MET A 85 21.70 -10.34 5.49
C MET A 85 22.09 -9.58 6.75
N GLN A 86 23.12 -8.74 6.67
CA GLN A 86 23.45 -7.79 7.74
C GLN A 86 22.67 -6.49 7.54
N VAL A 87 21.85 -6.12 8.53
CA VAL A 87 21.11 -4.85 8.56
C VAL A 87 21.33 -4.22 9.93
N ALA A 88 21.83 -2.98 9.95
CA ALA A 88 22.11 -2.24 11.18
C ALA A 88 22.94 -3.02 12.23
N GLY A 89 23.90 -3.85 11.78
CA GLY A 89 24.73 -4.67 12.66
C GLY A 89 24.08 -5.96 13.18
N GLN A 90 22.87 -6.28 12.70
CA GLN A 90 22.17 -7.52 13.03
C GLN A 90 22.02 -8.42 11.80
N THR A 91 22.14 -9.72 12.01
CA THR A 91 21.84 -10.72 10.98
C THR A 91 20.33 -10.97 10.95
N ILE A 92 19.70 -10.74 9.80
CA ILE A 92 18.29 -11.03 9.57
C ILE A 92 18.13 -12.18 8.57
N ASN A 93 17.13 -13.04 8.81
CA ASN A 93 16.77 -14.16 7.93
C ASN A 93 15.36 -14.03 7.35
N GLN A 94 14.63 -12.99 7.75
CA GLN A 94 13.28 -12.69 7.28
C GLN A 94 13.09 -11.18 7.20
N THR A 95 12.16 -10.74 6.37
CA THR A 95 11.79 -9.34 6.20
C THR A 95 10.28 -9.20 6.07
N VAL A 96 9.77 -7.97 6.15
CA VAL A 96 8.34 -7.69 6.07
C VAL A 96 7.83 -7.99 4.66
N SER A 97 6.85 -8.88 4.58
CA SER A 97 6.16 -9.30 3.35
C SER A 97 4.99 -8.38 3.00
N ASN A 98 4.19 -8.06 4.00
CA ASN A 98 3.04 -7.16 3.91
C ASN A 98 2.72 -6.65 5.32
N PHE A 99 1.94 -5.58 5.37
CA PHE A 99 1.38 -5.07 6.61
C PHE A 99 0.02 -4.46 6.36
N THR A 100 -0.79 -4.43 7.40
CA THR A 100 -2.16 -3.92 7.37
C THR A 100 -2.42 -3.01 8.55
N TRP A 101 -2.97 -1.83 8.27
CA TRP A 101 -3.66 -1.01 9.26
C TRP A 101 -5.16 -1.26 9.12
N ALA A 102 -5.83 -1.77 10.16
CA ALA A 102 -7.24 -2.12 10.13
C ALA A 102 -8.03 -1.55 11.32
N GLY A 103 -9.36 -1.52 11.18
CA GLY A 103 -10.29 -1.11 12.24
C GLY A 103 -10.40 0.40 12.44
N GLY A 104 -9.74 1.18 11.58
CA GLY A 104 -9.88 2.63 11.58
C GLY A 104 -11.11 3.11 10.80
N ASN A 105 -11.21 4.43 10.69
CA ASN A 105 -12.31 5.09 9.99
C ASN A 105 -11.76 6.35 9.31
N LEU A 106 -11.55 6.26 8.00
CA LEU A 106 -11.20 7.40 7.15
C LEU A 106 -12.41 7.74 6.26
N PRO A 107 -13.17 8.79 6.60
CA PRO A 107 -14.32 9.24 5.82
C PRO A 107 -13.97 9.61 4.36
N ASN A 108 -15.00 9.67 3.51
CA ASN A 108 -14.85 10.02 2.09
C ASN A 108 -14.38 11.47 1.84
N ASP A 109 -14.50 12.35 2.82
CA ASP A 109 -14.15 13.77 2.74
C ASP A 109 -12.88 14.14 3.50
N GLN A 110 -12.13 13.15 3.98
CA GLN A 110 -10.90 13.34 4.75
C GLN A 110 -9.78 12.48 4.15
N PHE A 111 -8.53 12.93 4.29
CA PHE A 111 -7.35 12.15 3.95
C PHE A 111 -6.66 11.64 5.21
N GLN A 112 -5.86 10.58 5.08
CA GLN A 112 -4.98 10.12 6.15
C GLN A 112 -3.67 9.59 5.59
N ASP A 113 -2.61 9.91 6.32
CA ASP A 113 -1.26 9.41 6.09
C ASP A 113 -0.99 8.16 6.95
N PHE A 114 -0.39 7.15 6.33
CA PHE A 114 0.06 5.91 6.96
C PHE A 114 1.58 5.80 6.89
N PRO A 115 2.29 6.24 7.95
CA PRO A 115 3.74 6.41 7.90
C PRO A 115 4.51 5.09 7.92
N MET A 116 5.71 5.12 7.36
CA MET A 116 6.70 4.05 7.42
C MET A 116 8.11 4.62 7.42
N GLN A 117 9.07 3.88 7.96
CA GLN A 117 10.47 4.05 7.64
C GLN A 117 10.89 2.98 6.65
N ILE A 118 11.61 3.35 5.60
CA ILE A 118 12.08 2.43 4.55
C ILE A 118 13.53 2.74 4.20
N THR A 119 14.33 1.70 3.96
CA THR A 119 15.62 1.85 3.27
C THR A 119 15.45 1.41 1.82
N LEU A 120 15.72 2.32 0.89
CA LEU A 120 15.64 2.01 -0.54
C LEU A 120 16.73 1.02 -0.93
N PRO A 121 16.47 0.10 -1.89
CA PRO A 121 17.47 -0.84 -2.36
C PRO A 121 18.69 -0.10 -2.92
N GLN A 122 19.86 -0.65 -2.67
CA GLN A 122 21.07 -0.15 -3.33
C GLN A 122 21.07 -0.66 -4.76
N VAL A 123 20.92 0.25 -5.72
CA VAL A 123 20.88 -0.02 -7.16
C VAL A 123 21.91 0.83 -7.88
N ASP A 124 22.57 0.25 -8.87
CA ASP A 124 23.43 1.00 -9.77
C ASP A 124 22.57 1.70 -10.84
N LEU A 125 22.67 3.02 -10.90
CA LEU A 125 21.96 3.89 -11.83
C LEU A 125 22.89 4.40 -12.96
N SER A 126 24.09 3.83 -13.11
CA SER A 126 25.04 4.22 -14.17
C SER A 126 24.47 4.03 -15.58
N ASN A 127 23.63 3.01 -15.78
CA ASN A 127 23.04 2.64 -17.07
C ASN A 127 21.52 2.84 -17.14
N GLN A 128 20.88 3.35 -16.08
CA GLN A 128 19.44 3.60 -16.00
C GLN A 128 19.19 4.83 -15.12
N SER A 129 18.35 5.77 -15.56
CA SER A 129 18.16 7.04 -14.83
C SER A 129 17.34 6.88 -13.54
N ASN A 130 16.50 5.85 -13.45
CA ASN A 130 15.68 5.54 -12.28
C ASN A 130 15.29 4.06 -12.21
N VAL A 131 14.87 3.64 -11.01
CA VAL A 131 14.17 2.37 -10.76
C VAL A 131 12.89 2.72 -10.02
N THR A 132 11.78 2.13 -10.42
CA THR A 132 10.49 2.30 -9.74
C THR A 132 10.20 1.10 -8.85
N LEU A 133 9.84 1.38 -7.60
CA LEU A 133 9.34 0.36 -6.67
C LEU A 133 7.81 0.46 -6.61
N TYR A 134 7.14 -0.67 -6.78
CA TYR A 134 5.69 -0.76 -6.66
C TYR A 134 5.31 -1.33 -5.31
N PHE A 135 4.36 -0.67 -4.66
CA PHE A 135 3.75 -1.11 -3.40
C PHE A 135 2.25 -1.35 -3.65
N PRO A 136 1.87 -2.55 -4.11
CA PRO A 136 0.46 -2.88 -4.27
C PRO A 136 -0.29 -2.64 -2.96
N THR A 137 -1.36 -1.86 -3.04
CA THR A 137 -2.14 -1.46 -1.89
C THR A 137 -3.60 -1.86 -2.09
N ILE A 138 -4.20 -2.46 -1.07
CA ILE A 138 -5.62 -2.77 -1.01
C ILE A 138 -6.25 -1.87 0.04
N GLN A 139 -7.20 -1.06 -0.41
CA GLN A 139 -8.08 -0.24 0.42
C GLN A 139 -9.39 -1.02 0.61
N THR A 140 -9.87 -1.15 1.85
CA THR A 140 -11.18 -1.76 2.17
C THR A 140 -12.08 -0.72 2.82
N TRP A 141 -13.37 -0.76 2.51
CA TRP A 141 -14.39 0.22 2.90
C TRP A 141 -15.71 -0.45 3.27
#